data_AF-A0A959N809-F1
#
_entry.id   AF-A0A959N809-F1
#
_cell.length_a   1.000
_cell.length_b   1.000
_cell.length_c   1.000
_cell.angle_alpha   90.00
_cell.angle_beta   90.00
_cell.angle_gamma   90.00
#
_symmetry.space_group_name_H-M   'P 1'
#
loop_
_entity.id
_entity.type
_entity.pdbx_description
1 polymer ?
#
loop_
_entity_poly.entity_id
_entity_poly.type
_entity_poly.pdbx_seq_one_letter_code
_entity_poly.pdbx_strand_id
1 'polypeptide(L)'
;NDKGKRFYESIPLNTVIERQIQGDSSVPETDEEGNKLIFHLSPNDLVYMPTQSEIESNNIDWKSQKDISGRIYKMVSCTGNKCEFVPNNISKSILDNLELGTNNKNQRAWDGTVELIKSKNKEKFTREDSGTMIKEVCIKVKIDRLGNIIKI
;
A
#
# COMPACT_ATOMS: atom_id res chain seq x y z
N ASN A 1 3.58 18.39 5.43
CA ASN A 1 2.83 19.21 6.41
C ASN A 1 3.34 18.88 7.80
N ASP A 2 3.36 19.85 8.71
CA ASP A 2 4.01 19.80 10.04
C ASP A 2 3.43 18.76 11.03
N LYS A 3 2.57 17.85 10.57
CA LYS A 3 1.96 16.75 11.33
C LYS A 3 2.09 15.36 10.67
N GLY A 4 2.83 15.24 9.55
CA GLY A 4 3.04 13.96 8.86
C GLY A 4 1.78 13.34 8.20
N LYS A 5 0.64 14.03 8.19
CA LYS A 5 -0.62 13.53 7.62
C LYS A 5 -0.60 13.63 6.08
N ARG A 6 -0.89 12.50 5.41
CA ARG A 6 -1.04 12.42 3.95
C ARG A 6 -2.49 12.64 3.51
N PHE A 7 -2.65 13.25 2.35
CA PHE A 7 -3.91 13.40 1.63
C PHE A 7 -3.98 12.42 0.47
N TYR A 8 -5.18 12.00 0.11
CA TYR A 8 -5.37 10.93 -0.87
C TYR A 8 -6.50 11.31 -1.82
N GLU A 9 -6.26 11.07 -3.10
CA GLU A 9 -7.25 11.22 -4.15
C GLU A 9 -7.21 9.98 -5.05
N SER A 10 -8.38 9.50 -5.46
CA SER A 10 -8.50 8.41 -6.43
C SER A 10 -8.78 9.02 -7.80
N ILE A 11 -7.83 8.92 -8.72
CA ILE A 11 -7.98 9.41 -10.09
C ILE A 11 -8.54 8.30 -10.98
N PRO A 12 -9.71 8.49 -11.63
CA PRO A 12 -10.26 7.52 -12.57
C PRO A 12 -9.37 7.29 -13.79
N LEU A 13 -9.38 6.07 -14.32
CA LEU A 13 -8.53 5.70 -15.46
C LEU A 13 -8.81 6.54 -16.72
N ASN A 14 -10.07 6.88 -16.99
CA ASN A 14 -10.42 7.73 -18.14
C ASN A 14 -9.76 9.11 -18.03
N THR A 15 -9.74 9.71 -16.84
CA THR A 15 -9.05 10.98 -16.59
C THR A 15 -7.55 10.87 -16.81
N VAL A 16 -6.91 9.78 -16.35
CA VAL A 16 -5.48 9.53 -16.62
C VAL A 16 -5.19 9.46 -18.12
N ILE A 17 -6.03 8.75 -18.87
CA ILE A 17 -5.87 8.59 -20.32
C ILE A 17 -6.03 9.94 -21.04
N GLU A 18 -7.06 10.72 -20.71
CA GLU A 18 -7.30 12.04 -21.31
C GLU A 18 -6.10 12.98 -21.10
N ARG A 19 -5.54 13.01 -19.88
CA ARG A 19 -4.34 13.79 -19.56
C ARG A 19 -3.14 13.36 -20.40
N GLN A 20 -2.87 12.05 -20.47
CA GLN A 20 -1.76 11.53 -21.26
C GLN A 20 -1.92 11.83 -22.75
N ILE A 21 -3.14 11.78 -23.29
CA ILE A 21 -3.43 12.17 -24.69
C ILE A 21 -3.09 13.65 -24.93
N GLN A 22 -3.34 14.51 -23.95
CA GLN A 22 -3.01 15.93 -24.00
C GLN A 22 -1.52 16.23 -23.78
N GLY A 23 -0.71 15.21 -23.47
CA GLY A 23 0.71 15.36 -23.16
C GLY A 23 1.00 15.74 -21.71
N ASP A 24 -0.01 15.73 -20.84
CA ASP A 24 0.13 16.03 -19.42
C ASP A 24 0.63 14.82 -18.61
N SER A 25 1.06 15.10 -17.38
CA SER A 25 1.34 14.07 -16.38
C SER A 25 0.10 13.21 -16.11
N SER A 26 0.31 11.92 -15.82
CA SER A 26 -0.78 10.95 -15.61
C SER A 26 -1.75 11.34 -14.48
N VAL A 27 -1.25 12.08 -13.50
CA VAL A 27 -2.02 12.65 -12.40
C VAL A 27 -1.62 14.11 -12.20
N PRO A 28 -2.50 14.97 -11.65
CA PRO A 28 -2.14 16.34 -11.27
C PRO A 28 -0.96 16.39 -10.29
N GLU A 29 -0.12 17.43 -10.39
CA GLU A 29 1.00 17.65 -9.45
C GLU A 29 0.56 18.31 -8.14
N THR A 30 -0.61 18.94 -8.15
CA THR A 30 -1.24 19.56 -6.99
C THR A 30 -2.72 19.21 -6.95
N ASP A 31 -3.26 18.97 -5.76
CA ASP A 31 -4.71 18.82 -5.58
C ASP A 31 -5.43 20.18 -5.55
N GLU A 32 -6.76 20.16 -5.44
CA GLU A 32 -7.62 21.36 -5.37
C GLU A 32 -7.30 22.27 -4.16
N GLU A 33 -6.74 21.71 -3.10
CA GLU A 33 -6.34 22.44 -1.88
C GLU A 33 -4.89 22.99 -1.97
N GLY A 34 -4.18 22.72 -3.06
CA GLY A 34 -2.80 23.15 -3.29
C GLY A 34 -1.73 22.25 -2.64
N ASN A 35 -2.09 21.07 -2.14
CA ASN A 35 -1.14 20.09 -1.64
C ASN A 35 -0.36 19.47 -2.81
N LYS A 36 0.96 19.33 -2.66
CA LYS A 36 1.83 18.75 -3.69
C LYS A 36 1.79 17.22 -3.69
N LEU A 37 1.79 16.64 -4.88
CA LEU A 37 1.91 15.21 -5.10
C LEU A 37 3.26 14.69 -4.57
N ILE A 38 3.21 13.67 -3.71
CA ILE A 38 4.41 12.94 -3.25
C ILE A 38 4.71 11.80 -4.24
N PHE A 39 3.71 10.95 -4.49
CA PHE A 39 3.73 9.90 -5.50
C PHE A 39 2.29 9.46 -5.78
N HIS A 40 2.07 8.74 -6.88
CA HIS A 40 0.81 8.06 -7.19
C HIS A 40 1.05 6.54 -7.18
N LEU A 41 -0.02 5.78 -6.89
CA LEU A 41 -0.01 4.32 -6.97
C LEU A 41 -1.01 3.86 -8.04
N SER A 42 -0.60 2.84 -8.78
CA SER A 42 -1.44 2.09 -9.70
C SER A 42 -1.43 0.61 -9.32
N PRO A 43 -2.44 -0.18 -9.75
CA PRO A 43 -2.43 -1.61 -9.52
C PRO A 43 -1.10 -2.25 -9.96
N ASN A 44 -0.55 -3.12 -9.10
CA ASN A 44 0.75 -3.77 -9.18
C ASN A 44 1.97 -2.92 -8.80
N ASP A 45 1.82 -1.65 -8.44
CA ASP A 45 2.91 -0.91 -7.81
C ASP A 45 3.32 -1.56 -6.48
N LEU A 46 4.62 -1.55 -6.22
CA LEU A 46 5.19 -2.05 -4.97
C LEU A 46 5.49 -0.90 -4.02
N VAL A 47 5.24 -1.15 -2.74
CA VAL A 47 5.54 -0.21 -1.67
C VAL A 47 6.28 -0.93 -0.54
N TYR A 48 7.28 -0.26 0.03
CA TYR A 48 7.96 -0.68 1.24
C TYR A 48 7.23 -0.11 2.46
N MET A 49 7.03 -0.95 3.48
CA MET A 49 6.50 -0.55 4.78
C MET A 49 7.63 -0.39 5.79
N PRO A 50 8.04 0.84 6.14
CA PRO A 50 9.06 1.04 7.15
C PRO A 50 8.59 0.58 8.53
N THR A 51 9.55 0.25 9.39
CA THR A 51 9.37 0.02 10.83
C THR A 51 9.31 1.35 11.58
N GLN A 52 8.79 1.32 12.79
CA GLN A 52 8.78 2.50 13.66
C GLN A 52 10.20 3.04 13.92
N SER A 53 11.18 2.17 14.12
CA SER A 53 12.58 2.56 14.32
C SER A 53 13.21 3.20 13.07
N GLU A 54 12.88 2.72 11.86
CA GLU A 54 13.32 3.34 10.60
C GLU A 54 12.68 4.71 10.38
N ILE A 55 11.41 4.88 10.78
CA ILE A 55 10.72 6.18 10.72
C ILE A 55 11.38 7.17 11.69
N GLU A 56 11.66 6.76 12.93
CA GLU A 56 12.25 7.62 13.96
C GLU A 56 13.71 8.00 13.63
N SER A 57 14.49 7.05 13.14
CA SER A 57 15.89 7.29 12.74
C SER A 57 16.01 7.94 11.36
N ASN A 58 14.92 7.97 10.58
CA ASN A 58 14.90 8.34 9.16
C ASN A 58 16.01 7.66 8.35
N ASN A 59 16.29 6.39 8.67
CA ASN A 59 17.35 5.60 8.06
C ASN A 59 16.86 4.18 7.80
N ILE A 60 16.87 3.78 6.52
CA ILE A 60 16.47 2.45 6.06
C ILE A 60 17.71 1.80 5.46
N ASP A 61 18.08 0.61 5.95
CA ASP A 61 19.17 -0.17 5.37
C ASP A 61 18.67 -0.98 4.17
N TRP A 62 18.69 -0.35 3.00
CA TRP A 62 18.31 -0.97 1.73
C TRP A 62 19.22 -2.13 1.30
N LYS A 63 20.35 -2.38 1.98
CA LYS A 63 21.23 -3.51 1.68
C LYS A 63 20.71 -4.82 2.27
N SER A 64 19.90 -4.76 3.33
CA SER A 64 19.31 -5.96 3.95
C SER A 64 18.12 -6.46 3.13
N GLN A 65 18.39 -7.17 2.03
CA GLN A 65 17.34 -7.68 1.14
C GLN A 65 16.29 -8.54 1.87
N LYS A 66 16.71 -9.27 2.91
CA LYS A 66 15.81 -10.10 3.72
C LYS A 66 14.77 -9.25 4.45
N ASP A 67 15.21 -8.21 5.12
CA ASP A 67 14.33 -7.35 5.92
C ASP A 67 13.42 -6.52 5.00
N ILE A 68 13.99 -6.03 3.90
CA ILE A 68 13.26 -5.26 2.90
C ILE A 68 12.16 -6.11 2.25
N SER A 69 12.50 -7.29 1.72
CA SER A 69 11.56 -8.14 0.97
C SER A 69 10.35 -8.60 1.81
N GLY A 70 10.54 -8.80 3.11
CA GLY A 70 9.47 -9.18 4.04
C GLY A 70 8.43 -8.08 4.31
N ARG A 71 8.73 -6.83 3.94
CA ARG A 71 7.87 -5.66 4.18
C ARG A 71 7.46 -4.96 2.88
N ILE A 72 7.57 -5.65 1.74
CA ILE A 72 7.06 -5.18 0.45
C ILE A 72 5.60 -5.60 0.30
N TYR A 73 4.76 -4.64 -0.04
CA TYR A 73 3.35 -4.84 -0.34
C TYR A 73 3.06 -4.38 -1.77
N LYS A 74 2.15 -5.09 -2.43
CA LYS A 74 1.66 -4.76 -3.76
C LYS A 74 0.32 -4.07 -3.65
N MET A 75 0.18 -2.89 -4.24
CA MET A 75 -1.10 -2.20 -4.36
C MET A 75 -2.02 -2.96 -5.32
N VAL A 76 -3.28 -3.20 -4.92
CA VAL A 76 -4.24 -3.95 -5.73
C VAL A 76 -5.45 -3.13 -6.16
N SER A 77 -6.01 -2.29 -5.27
CA SER A 77 -7.18 -1.48 -5.60
C SER A 77 -7.36 -0.31 -4.63
N CYS A 78 -8.09 0.72 -5.07
CA CYS A 78 -8.48 1.84 -4.25
C CYS A 78 -9.93 2.26 -4.54
N THR A 79 -10.60 2.83 -3.55
CA THR A 79 -11.95 3.39 -3.68
C THR A 79 -12.14 4.50 -2.66
N GLY A 80 -12.33 5.73 -3.14
CA GLY A 80 -12.34 6.92 -2.30
C GLY A 80 -11.05 7.01 -1.49
N ASN A 81 -11.17 7.00 -0.16
CA ASN A 81 -10.03 7.06 0.76
C ASN A 81 -9.44 5.68 1.12
N LYS A 82 -9.98 4.58 0.57
CA LYS A 82 -9.44 3.24 0.81
C LYS A 82 -8.40 2.89 -0.24
N CYS A 83 -7.31 2.28 0.20
CA CYS A 83 -6.27 1.71 -0.64
C CYS A 83 -5.90 0.35 -0.05
N GLU A 84 -5.96 -0.68 -0.87
CA GLU A 84 -5.84 -2.08 -0.49
C GLU A 84 -4.60 -2.68 -1.13
N PHE A 85 -3.98 -3.59 -0.39
CA PHE A 85 -2.69 -4.18 -0.68
C PHE A 85 -2.72 -5.69 -0.41
N VAL A 86 -1.72 -6.37 -0.96
CA VAL A 86 -1.37 -7.75 -0.61
C VAL A 86 0.13 -7.83 -0.35
N PRO A 87 0.61 -8.61 0.64
CA PRO A 87 2.05 -8.84 0.79
C PRO A 87 2.63 -9.46 -0.49
N ASN A 88 3.85 -9.05 -0.84
CA ASN A 88 4.49 -9.53 -2.07
C ASN A 88 5.20 -10.89 -1.89
N ASN A 89 5.41 -11.32 -0.65
CA ASN A 89 6.14 -12.53 -0.28
C ASN A 89 5.24 -13.75 0.02
N ILE A 90 3.97 -13.70 -0.39
CA ILE A 90 3.01 -14.78 -0.14
C ILE A 90 2.44 -15.36 -1.45
N SER A 91 1.97 -16.59 -1.38
CA SER A 91 1.21 -17.23 -2.44
C SER A 91 -0.27 -16.81 -2.42
N LYS A 92 -1.04 -17.32 -3.39
CA LYS A 92 -2.50 -17.21 -3.37
C LYS A 92 -3.06 -17.84 -2.09
N SER A 93 -4.07 -17.18 -1.52
CA SER A 93 -4.86 -17.67 -0.39
C SER A 93 -5.44 -19.06 -0.66
N ILE A 94 -5.44 -19.95 0.34
CA ILE A 94 -6.13 -21.24 0.28
C ILE A 94 -7.60 -21.06 0.64
N LEU A 95 -7.87 -20.32 1.72
CA LEU A 95 -9.20 -19.95 2.19
C LEU A 95 -9.53 -18.49 1.83
N ASP A 96 -10.24 -18.34 0.72
CA ASP A 96 -10.69 -17.05 0.24
C ASP A 96 -11.48 -16.27 1.29
N ASN A 97 -11.18 -14.97 1.39
CA ASN A 97 -11.80 -14.01 2.31
C ASN A 97 -11.47 -14.20 3.80
N LEU A 98 -10.59 -15.15 4.14
CA LEU A 98 -10.16 -15.38 5.52
C LEU A 98 -8.68 -15.03 5.68
N GLU A 99 -7.80 -15.67 4.90
CA GLU A 99 -6.35 -15.54 5.09
C GLU A 99 -5.82 -14.15 4.85
N LEU A 100 -6.40 -13.34 3.95
CA LEU A 100 -5.92 -11.99 3.66
C LEU A 100 -6.99 -10.91 3.89
N GLY A 101 -8.07 -11.28 4.58
CA GLY A 101 -9.25 -10.45 4.74
C GLY A 101 -10.18 -10.51 3.53
N THR A 102 -11.21 -9.66 3.53
CA THR A 102 -12.24 -9.60 2.49
C THR A 102 -11.63 -9.41 1.10
N ASN A 103 -12.07 -10.21 0.12
CA ASN A 103 -11.54 -10.24 -1.25
C ASN A 103 -10.03 -10.51 -1.34
N ASN A 104 -9.47 -11.16 -0.31
CA ASN A 104 -8.06 -11.50 -0.21
C ASN A 104 -7.10 -10.29 -0.27
N LYS A 105 -7.49 -9.17 0.34
CA LYS A 105 -6.72 -7.91 0.35
C LYS A 105 -6.97 -7.13 1.64
N ASN A 106 -6.00 -6.32 2.04
CA ASN A 106 -6.10 -5.51 3.25
C ASN A 106 -5.43 -4.13 3.12
N GLN A 107 -5.88 -3.17 3.93
CA GLN A 107 -5.30 -1.83 4.03
C GLN A 107 -4.14 -1.74 5.04
N ARG A 108 -4.09 -2.71 5.96
CA ARG A 108 -3.13 -2.75 7.07
C ARG A 108 -1.99 -3.73 6.79
N ALA A 109 -0.82 -3.37 7.29
CA ALA A 109 0.37 -4.22 7.25
C ALA A 109 0.30 -5.31 8.34
N TRP A 110 1.21 -6.27 8.24
CA TRP A 110 1.37 -7.40 9.18
C TRP A 110 2.38 -7.10 10.29
N ASP A 111 2.51 -5.83 10.67
CA ASP A 111 3.36 -5.38 11.78
C ASP A 111 2.62 -5.32 13.12
N GLY A 112 1.32 -5.64 13.15
CA GLY A 112 0.51 -5.77 14.35
C GLY A 112 0.03 -7.21 14.59
N THR A 113 -1.12 -7.34 15.25
CA THR A 113 -1.77 -8.62 15.52
C THR A 113 -2.79 -8.94 14.43
N VAL A 114 -2.89 -10.22 14.09
CA VAL A 114 -3.91 -10.77 13.19
C VAL A 114 -4.78 -11.73 14.01
N GLU A 115 -6.06 -11.43 14.14
CA GLU A 115 -6.98 -12.24 14.93
C GLU A 115 -8.13 -12.76 14.06
N LEU A 116 -8.54 -14.01 14.33
CA LEU A 116 -9.72 -14.62 13.74
C LEU A 116 -10.86 -14.56 14.74
N ILE A 117 -11.80 -13.65 14.49
CA ILE A 117 -12.91 -13.37 15.39
C ILE A 117 -14.16 -14.09 14.86
N LYS A 118 -14.91 -14.75 15.75
CA LYS A 118 -16.21 -15.33 15.38
C LYS A 118 -17.21 -14.20 15.16
N SER A 119 -17.79 -14.15 13.97
CA SER A 119 -18.83 -13.17 13.66
C SER A 119 -20.05 -13.41 14.56
N LYS A 120 -20.56 -12.36 15.22
CA LYS A 120 -21.74 -12.45 16.11
C LYS A 120 -22.99 -12.99 15.40
N ASN A 121 -23.06 -12.85 14.06
CA ASN A 121 -24.23 -13.18 13.24
C ASN A 121 -23.97 -14.26 12.18
N LYS A 122 -22.77 -14.85 12.11
CA LYS A 122 -22.43 -15.92 11.15
C LYS A 122 -21.58 -16.97 11.84
N GLU A 123 -21.80 -18.24 11.54
CA GLU A 123 -20.91 -19.36 11.93
C GLU A 123 -19.50 -19.29 11.28
N LYS A 124 -19.07 -18.11 10.83
CA LYS A 124 -17.83 -17.88 10.09
C LYS A 124 -16.90 -16.97 10.88
N PHE A 125 -15.61 -17.27 10.79
CA PHE A 125 -14.56 -16.41 11.30
C PHE A 125 -14.33 -15.22 10.35
N THR A 126 -13.97 -14.08 10.91
CA THR A 126 -13.53 -12.87 10.21
C THR A 126 -12.13 -12.51 10.66
N ARG A 127 -11.29 -12.05 9.74
CA ARG A 127 -9.93 -11.57 10.03
C ARG A 127 -9.98 -10.10 10.44
N GLU A 128 -9.37 -9.77 11.57
CA GLU A 128 -9.13 -8.41 12.03
C GLU A 128 -7.62 -8.17 12.20
N ASP A 129 -7.11 -7.10 11.60
CA ASP A 129 -5.71 -6.73 11.64
C ASP A 129 -5.55 -5.40 12.39
N SER A 130 -4.66 -5.36 13.39
CA SER A 130 -4.34 -4.14 14.14
C SER A 130 -3.12 -3.38 13.62
N GLY A 131 -2.47 -3.90 12.57
CA GLY A 131 -1.24 -3.32 12.00
C GLY A 131 -1.42 -1.94 11.38
N THR A 132 -0.30 -1.31 11.02
CA THR A 132 -0.25 0.07 10.52
C THR A 132 -0.97 0.21 9.18
N MET A 133 -1.66 1.33 8.97
CA MET A 133 -2.28 1.65 7.69
C MET A 133 -1.21 1.91 6.63
N ILE A 134 -1.13 1.04 5.62
CA ILE A 134 0.00 1.03 4.67
C ILE A 134 0.16 2.39 3.99
N LYS A 135 -0.92 2.94 3.47
CA LYS A 135 -0.92 4.22 2.73
C LYS A 135 -0.37 5.42 3.53
N GLU A 136 -0.41 5.36 4.86
CA GLU A 136 0.01 6.47 5.73
C GLU A 136 1.53 6.60 5.83
N VAL A 137 2.25 5.48 5.74
CA VAL A 137 3.70 5.44 5.98
C VAL A 137 4.51 4.84 4.83
N CYS A 138 3.86 4.15 3.88
CA CYS A 138 4.57 3.42 2.85
C CYS A 138 5.40 4.31 1.93
N ILE A 139 6.43 3.72 1.33
CA ILE A 139 7.31 4.35 0.35
C ILE A 139 7.17 3.58 -0.95
N LYS A 140 6.88 4.26 -2.06
CA LYS A 140 6.82 3.61 -3.38
C LYS A 140 8.21 3.13 -3.77
N VAL A 141 8.33 1.90 -4.24
CA VAL A 141 9.60 1.36 -4.70
C VAL A 141 9.50 0.89 -6.13
N LYS A 142 10.59 1.06 -6.88
CA LYS A 142 10.75 0.50 -8.22
C LYS A 142 11.79 -0.59 -8.16
N ILE A 143 11.45 -1.75 -8.74
CA ILE A 143 12.32 -2.91 -8.81
C ILE A 143 12.75 -3.22 -10.24
N ASP A 144 13.89 -3.89 -10.39
CA ASP A 144 14.27 -4.54 -11.64
C ASP A 144 13.63 -5.92 -11.79
N ARG A 145 13.93 -6.62 -12.90
CA ARG A 145 13.39 -7.95 -13.19
C ARG A 145 13.96 -9.06 -12.28
N LEU A 146 15.04 -8.78 -11.56
CA LEU A 146 15.67 -9.70 -10.61
C LEU A 146 15.18 -9.47 -9.17
N GLY A 147 14.35 -8.45 -8.94
CA GLY A 147 13.82 -8.10 -7.63
C GLY A 147 14.68 -7.12 -6.83
N ASN A 148 15.70 -6.51 -7.44
CA ASN A 148 16.49 -5.47 -6.78
C ASN A 148 15.77 -4.13 -6.81
N ILE A 149 15.82 -3.37 -5.71
CA ILE A 149 15.26 -2.01 -5.67
C ILE A 149 16.21 -1.05 -6.38
N ILE A 150 15.69 -0.35 -7.39
CA ILE A 150 16.43 0.60 -8.23
C ILE A 150 16.07 2.06 -7.97
N LYS A 151 14.87 2.32 -7.46
CA LYS A 151 14.42 3.67 -7.11
C LYS A 151 13.46 3.63 -5.93
N ILE A 152 13.58 4.66 -5.10
CA ILE A 152 12.74 4.99 -3.96
C ILE A 152 12.07 6.33 -4.28
#